data_AF-A0A1S1YWK2-F1
#
_entry.id   AF-A0A1S1YWK2-F1
#
_cell.length_a   1.000
_cell.length_b   1.000
_cell.length_c   1.000
_cell.angle_alpha   90.00
_cell.angle_beta   90.00
_cell.angle_gamma   90.00
#
_symmetry.space_group_name_H-M   'P 1'
#
loop_
_entity.id
_entity.type
_entity.pdbx_description
1 polymer ?
#
loop_
_entity_poly.entity_id
_entity_poly.type
_entity_poly.pdbx_seq_one_letter_code
_entity_poly.pdbx_strand_id
1 'polypeptide(L)'
;MGLKERRAIKAFQEEQYPPLKEQINQFAGFDLPLEVQWETMVEDRFAHLYHDTYVKIYFKPLIEALKAICIDDFGKNLLQAGVQKVVIKNEGNIHNPETGYTLENKILTINLDPVINADNMEPRISVLCDLLERKLAERGSSDEKVETQNTSTSANNVSSKAVIADTNQTKVSTDDLFNLHAATAYEQQNHCAEIIGDKKWDFNLLDGILRFGEEIEVPIQILGTYSPKQKTWLWGWGNTQSGIPDELLSTANQMRELGIANDIEEFTVPKISIETDPGHYYAMIASGVSNATAYFPVDFNGIKIYVLTNSELMAKKEETPTPIVISTFTGLIASMNVSHKSCLTAYLNQNGFAVEPAGNNLMAKRNNEEVFALFNLKGNLMKITNN
;
A
#
# COMPACT_ATOMS: atom_id res chain seq x y z
N MET A 1 35.94 -28.86 -3.44
CA MET A 1 35.03 -29.06 -2.29
C MET A 1 35.63 -30.03 -1.27
N GLY A 2 35.86 -29.57 -0.03
CA GLY A 2 36.32 -30.40 1.10
C GLY A 2 35.18 -31.16 1.79
N LEU A 3 35.51 -32.10 2.69
CA LEU A 3 34.54 -32.96 3.38
C LEU A 3 33.53 -32.18 4.24
N LYS A 4 33.96 -31.05 4.81
CA LYS A 4 33.12 -30.19 5.66
C LYS A 4 32.02 -29.52 4.84
N GLU A 5 32.39 -28.99 3.68
CA GLU A 5 31.49 -28.36 2.71
C GLU A 5 30.49 -29.39 2.16
N ARG A 6 30.95 -30.61 1.82
CA ARG A 6 30.07 -31.71 1.38
C ARG A 6 29.00 -32.03 2.42
N ARG A 7 29.39 -32.10 3.70
CA ARG A 7 28.47 -32.40 4.81
C ARG A 7 27.47 -31.28 5.03
N ALA A 8 27.90 -30.03 4.96
CA ALA A 8 27.01 -28.87 5.12
C ALA A 8 25.97 -28.80 3.99
N ILE A 9 26.38 -28.99 2.74
CA ILE A 9 25.46 -29.05 1.59
C ILE A 9 24.48 -30.22 1.74
N LYS A 10 24.97 -31.40 2.11
CA LYS A 10 24.11 -32.57 2.30
C LYS A 10 23.07 -32.34 3.41
N ALA A 11 23.48 -31.76 4.53
CA ALA A 11 22.55 -31.40 5.60
C ALA A 11 21.48 -30.40 5.11
N PHE A 12 21.88 -29.38 4.35
CA PHE A 12 20.90 -28.45 3.75
C PHE A 12 19.93 -29.13 2.80
N GLN A 13 20.42 -30.02 1.94
CA GLN A 13 19.60 -30.80 0.99
C GLN A 13 18.57 -31.68 1.69
N GLU A 14 18.92 -32.25 2.84
CA GLU A 14 18.04 -33.15 3.59
C GLU A 14 17.07 -32.40 4.50
N GLU A 15 17.49 -31.28 5.11
CA GLU A 15 16.73 -30.60 6.17
C GLU A 15 15.96 -29.36 5.67
N GLN A 16 16.56 -28.51 4.83
CA GLN A 16 16.02 -27.19 4.48
C GLN A 16 15.47 -27.12 3.06
N TYR A 17 16.10 -27.80 2.11
CA TYR A 17 15.69 -27.73 0.70
C TYR A 17 14.26 -28.26 0.44
N PRO A 18 13.80 -29.40 1.01
CA PRO A 18 12.46 -29.92 0.76
C PRO A 18 11.33 -28.93 1.12
N PRO A 19 11.26 -28.35 2.34
CA PRO A 19 10.19 -27.39 2.66
C PRO A 19 10.29 -26.09 1.86
N LEU A 20 11.49 -25.64 1.48
CA LEU A 20 11.65 -24.46 0.61
C LEU A 20 11.12 -24.73 -0.81
N LYS A 21 11.41 -25.92 -1.36
CA LYS A 21 10.88 -26.37 -2.64
C LYS A 21 9.36 -26.50 -2.63
N GLU A 22 8.79 -26.99 -1.55
CA GLU A 22 7.34 -27.05 -1.36
C GLU A 22 6.70 -25.66 -1.33
N GLN A 23 7.28 -24.71 -0.58
CA GLN A 23 6.81 -23.31 -0.58
C GLN A 23 6.90 -22.68 -1.97
N ILE A 24 7.98 -22.91 -2.70
CA ILE A 24 8.14 -22.43 -4.08
C ILE A 24 6.99 -22.96 -4.97
N ASN A 25 6.71 -24.25 -4.91
CA ASN A 25 5.63 -24.85 -5.69
C ASN A 25 4.25 -24.34 -5.26
N GLN A 26 4.04 -24.15 -3.95
CA GLN A 26 2.80 -23.61 -3.41
C GLN A 26 2.51 -22.23 -3.98
N PHE A 27 3.49 -21.31 -3.97
CA PHE A 27 3.29 -19.96 -4.48
C PHE A 27 3.28 -19.91 -6.00
N ALA A 28 4.10 -20.70 -6.69
CA ALA A 28 4.08 -20.80 -8.15
C ALA A 28 2.75 -21.37 -8.68
N GLY A 29 2.06 -22.20 -7.89
CA GLY A 29 0.82 -22.87 -8.32
C GLY A 29 1.04 -24.12 -9.19
N PHE A 30 2.28 -24.54 -9.40
CA PHE A 30 2.65 -25.75 -10.13
C PHE A 30 4.01 -26.29 -9.63
N ASP A 31 4.38 -27.51 -10.02
CA ASP A 31 5.72 -28.02 -9.75
C ASP A 31 6.75 -27.33 -10.63
N LEU A 32 7.39 -26.28 -10.10
CA LEU A 32 8.39 -25.48 -10.82
C LEU A 32 9.76 -26.15 -10.75
N PRO A 33 10.31 -26.73 -11.83
CA PRO A 33 11.58 -27.44 -11.77
C PRO A 33 12.73 -26.57 -11.24
N LEU A 34 13.45 -27.06 -10.22
CA LEU A 34 14.66 -26.42 -9.70
C LEU A 34 15.88 -27.29 -10.00
N GLU A 35 16.85 -26.70 -10.69
CA GLU A 35 18.18 -27.26 -10.90
C GLU A 35 19.17 -26.48 -10.05
N VAL A 36 19.59 -27.05 -8.93
CA VAL A 36 20.57 -26.43 -8.05
C VAL A 36 21.95 -27.04 -8.29
N GLN A 37 22.90 -26.21 -8.72
CA GLN A 37 24.27 -26.62 -9.02
C GLN A 37 25.12 -26.56 -7.75
N TRP A 38 24.82 -27.44 -6.78
CA TRP A 38 25.40 -27.44 -5.43
C TRP A 38 26.92 -27.38 -5.39
N GLU A 39 27.60 -28.03 -6.34
CA GLU A 39 29.06 -28.04 -6.45
C GLU A 39 29.67 -26.65 -6.71
N THR A 40 28.89 -25.72 -7.27
CA THR A 40 29.30 -24.32 -7.51
C THR A 40 29.10 -23.44 -6.29
N MET A 41 28.21 -23.82 -5.36
CA MET A 41 27.79 -23.01 -4.21
C MET A 41 28.75 -23.13 -3.00
N VAL A 42 30.00 -23.51 -3.27
CA VAL A 42 31.02 -23.80 -2.25
C VAL A 42 31.96 -22.61 -2.12
N GLU A 43 31.97 -22.00 -0.94
CA GLU A 43 32.97 -21.02 -0.51
C GLU A 43 33.81 -21.53 0.66
N ASP A 44 35.13 -21.46 0.49
CA ASP A 44 36.09 -22.01 1.45
C ASP A 44 35.94 -21.35 2.82
N ARG A 45 35.96 -22.16 3.89
CA ARG A 45 35.85 -21.75 5.30
C ARG A 45 34.45 -21.28 5.74
N PHE A 46 33.49 -21.11 4.84
CA PHE A 46 32.14 -20.61 5.16
C PHE A 46 31.05 -21.68 5.25
N ALA A 47 31.39 -22.97 5.18
CA ALA A 47 30.43 -24.09 5.27
C ALA A 47 29.48 -24.07 6.48
N HIS A 48 29.87 -23.40 7.57
CA HIS A 48 29.04 -23.25 8.76
C HIS A 48 27.87 -22.26 8.59
N LEU A 49 27.89 -21.44 7.53
CA LEU A 49 26.87 -20.43 7.25
C LEU A 49 25.81 -20.90 6.25
N TYR A 50 26.10 -21.92 5.43
CA TYR A 50 25.23 -22.31 4.31
C TYR A 50 23.79 -22.61 4.73
N HIS A 51 23.58 -23.15 5.94
CA HIS A 51 22.25 -23.44 6.46
C HIS A 51 21.37 -22.20 6.55
N ASP A 52 21.95 -21.04 6.86
CA ASP A 52 21.26 -19.76 6.96
C ASP A 52 21.35 -18.96 5.64
N THR A 53 22.55 -18.85 5.08
CA THR A 53 22.80 -17.95 3.95
C THR A 53 22.18 -18.44 2.65
N TYR A 54 22.09 -19.76 2.41
CA TYR A 54 21.43 -20.26 1.22
C TYR A 54 19.94 -19.88 1.20
N VAL A 55 19.28 -19.95 2.36
CA VAL A 55 17.86 -19.55 2.50
C VAL A 55 17.71 -18.08 2.15
N LYS A 56 18.55 -17.22 2.75
CA LYS A 56 18.45 -15.76 2.59
C LYS A 56 18.84 -15.27 1.19
N ILE A 57 19.76 -15.96 0.50
CA ILE A 57 20.29 -15.52 -0.78
C ILE A 57 19.52 -16.08 -1.97
N TYR A 58 19.18 -17.38 -1.95
CA TYR A 58 18.64 -18.05 -3.14
C TYR A 58 17.14 -18.34 -3.03
N PHE A 59 16.68 -18.86 -1.89
CA PHE A 59 15.34 -19.42 -1.80
C PHE A 59 14.30 -18.42 -1.31
N LYS A 60 14.58 -17.69 -0.24
CA LYS A 60 13.62 -16.73 0.32
C LYS A 60 13.36 -15.56 -0.62
N PRO A 61 14.34 -14.97 -1.32
CA PRO A 61 14.05 -13.96 -2.33
C PRO A 61 13.18 -14.48 -3.47
N LEU A 62 13.42 -15.71 -3.93
CA LEU A 62 12.59 -16.37 -4.93
C LEU A 62 11.16 -16.60 -4.42
N ILE A 63 10.99 -17.10 -3.19
CA ILE A 63 9.67 -17.31 -2.58
C ILE A 63 8.90 -16.00 -2.47
N GLU A 64 9.53 -14.92 -1.98
CA GLU A 64 8.87 -13.62 -1.87
C GLU A 64 8.52 -13.02 -3.24
N ALA A 65 9.37 -13.22 -4.26
CA ALA A 65 9.05 -12.81 -5.62
C ALA A 65 7.87 -13.61 -6.20
N LEU A 66 7.83 -14.92 -5.99
CA LEU A 66 6.72 -15.78 -6.43
C LEU A 66 5.41 -15.42 -5.73
N LYS A 67 5.43 -15.18 -4.41
CA LYS A 67 4.26 -14.67 -3.66
C LYS A 67 3.70 -13.40 -4.29
N ALA A 68 4.58 -12.49 -4.67
CA ALA A 68 4.21 -11.19 -5.21
C ALA A 68 3.66 -11.29 -6.65
N ILE A 69 4.18 -12.21 -7.46
CA ILE A 69 3.77 -12.38 -8.87
C ILE A 69 2.52 -13.27 -8.99
N CYS A 70 2.39 -14.29 -8.15
CA CYS A 70 1.38 -15.34 -8.25
C CYS A 70 0.23 -15.16 -7.25
N ILE A 71 -0.18 -13.91 -7.02
CA ILE A 71 -1.27 -13.55 -6.09
C ILE A 71 -2.62 -14.10 -6.59
N ASP A 72 -2.81 -14.15 -7.91
CA ASP A 72 -3.99 -14.64 -8.58
C ASP A 72 -3.65 -15.71 -9.64
N ASP A 73 -4.68 -16.29 -10.25
CA ASP A 73 -4.50 -17.32 -11.27
C ASP A 73 -3.86 -16.76 -12.55
N PHE A 74 -4.03 -15.47 -12.83
CA PHE A 74 -3.40 -14.83 -13.98
C PHE A 74 -1.86 -14.81 -13.83
N GLY A 75 -1.36 -14.40 -12.66
CA GLY A 75 0.06 -14.40 -12.34
C GLY A 75 0.68 -15.81 -12.35
N LYS A 76 -0.03 -16.80 -11.81
CA LYS A 76 0.39 -18.22 -11.87
C LYS A 76 0.49 -18.72 -13.30
N ASN A 77 -0.50 -18.41 -14.14
CA ASN A 77 -0.51 -18.81 -15.55
C ASN A 77 0.62 -18.14 -16.34
N LEU A 78 0.87 -16.84 -16.11
CA LEU A 78 2.01 -16.14 -16.72
C LEU A 78 3.34 -16.76 -16.33
N LEU A 79 3.52 -17.06 -15.03
CA LEU A 79 4.74 -17.72 -14.55
C LEU A 79 4.90 -19.10 -15.19
N GLN A 80 3.87 -19.93 -15.22
CA GLN A 80 3.92 -21.26 -15.81
C GLN A 80 4.25 -21.22 -17.31
N ALA A 81 3.71 -20.24 -18.04
CA ALA A 81 4.01 -20.04 -19.45
C ALA A 81 5.44 -19.51 -19.69
N GLY A 82 5.92 -18.64 -18.81
CA GLY A 82 7.16 -17.88 -19.01
C GLY A 82 8.40 -18.44 -18.31
N VAL A 83 8.25 -19.30 -17.31
CA VAL A 83 9.35 -19.95 -16.57
C VAL A 83 9.13 -21.46 -16.52
N GLN A 84 9.99 -22.19 -17.23
CA GLN A 84 9.98 -23.65 -17.26
C GLN A 84 10.91 -24.28 -16.23
N LYS A 85 11.93 -23.54 -15.78
CA LYS A 85 12.92 -24.03 -14.83
C LYS A 85 13.63 -22.86 -14.14
N VAL A 86 14.00 -23.06 -12.88
CA VAL A 86 14.94 -22.20 -12.16
C VAL A 86 16.28 -22.91 -12.03
N VAL A 87 17.37 -22.23 -12.39
CA VAL A 87 18.75 -22.69 -12.20
C VAL A 87 19.39 -21.86 -11.10
N ILE A 88 19.91 -22.51 -10.06
CA ILE A 88 20.60 -21.84 -8.94
C ILE A 88 22.08 -22.26 -8.98
N LYS A 89 22.98 -21.28 -9.03
CA LYS A 89 24.43 -21.50 -9.11
C LYS A 89 25.23 -20.34 -8.49
N ASN A 90 26.53 -20.54 -8.39
CA ASN A 90 27.51 -19.51 -8.03
C ASN A 90 28.72 -19.59 -8.98
N GLU A 91 28.77 -18.69 -9.96
CA GLU A 91 29.83 -18.57 -10.95
C GLU A 91 30.19 -17.09 -11.15
N GLY A 92 31.48 -16.78 -11.23
CA GLY A 92 31.94 -15.43 -11.56
C GLY A 92 31.92 -14.42 -10.41
N ASN A 93 31.80 -14.88 -9.15
CA ASN A 93 31.87 -14.05 -7.94
C ASN A 93 30.87 -12.88 -7.94
N ILE A 94 29.62 -13.18 -8.29
CA ILE A 94 28.57 -12.17 -8.42
C ILE A 94 27.87 -11.99 -7.06
N HIS A 95 27.93 -10.79 -6.51
CA HIS A 95 27.24 -10.46 -5.25
C HIS A 95 26.22 -9.32 -5.42
N ASN A 96 26.15 -8.73 -6.62
CA ASN A 96 25.16 -7.71 -6.96
C ASN A 96 23.90 -8.38 -7.55
N PRO A 97 22.72 -8.23 -6.92
CA PRO A 97 21.48 -8.78 -7.46
C PRO A 97 21.14 -8.27 -8.88
N GLU A 98 21.50 -7.04 -9.25
CA GLU A 98 21.21 -6.49 -10.60
C GLU A 98 21.84 -7.29 -11.74
N THR A 99 22.95 -7.98 -11.47
CA THR A 99 23.65 -8.82 -12.46
C THR A 99 23.56 -10.31 -12.17
N GLY A 100 23.05 -10.68 -10.97
CA GLY A 100 22.94 -12.06 -10.53
C GLY A 100 21.67 -12.78 -10.97
N TYR A 101 20.70 -12.08 -11.55
CA TYR A 101 19.45 -12.68 -12.03
C TYR A 101 19.29 -12.50 -13.54
N THR A 102 18.95 -13.58 -14.23
CA THR A 102 18.58 -13.53 -15.65
C THR A 102 17.38 -14.42 -15.93
N LEU A 103 16.52 -14.02 -16.88
CA LEU A 103 15.45 -14.86 -17.39
C LEU A 103 15.52 -14.86 -18.92
N GLU A 104 16.03 -15.97 -19.44
CA GLU A 104 16.27 -16.18 -20.87
C GLU A 104 15.78 -17.56 -21.26
N ASN A 105 15.12 -17.67 -22.42
CA ASN A 105 14.62 -18.96 -22.92
C ASN A 105 13.76 -19.75 -21.90
N LYS A 106 12.95 -19.03 -21.10
CA LYS A 106 12.14 -19.59 -19.99
C LYS A 106 12.93 -20.21 -18.83
N ILE A 107 14.22 -19.91 -18.73
CA ILE A 107 15.08 -20.36 -17.63
C ILE A 107 15.40 -19.15 -16.77
N LEU A 108 14.90 -19.14 -15.54
CA LEU A 108 15.28 -18.17 -14.52
C LEU A 108 16.60 -18.63 -13.90
N THR A 109 17.67 -17.86 -14.05
CA THR A 109 18.97 -18.15 -13.42
C THR A 109 19.16 -17.24 -12.23
N ILE A 110 19.49 -17.84 -11.08
CA ILE A 110 20.00 -17.16 -9.90
C ILE A 110 21.47 -17.52 -9.76
N ASN A 111 22.34 -16.56 -10.06
CA ASN A 111 23.80 -16.69 -9.99
C ASN A 111 24.36 -15.67 -8.99
N LEU A 112 24.54 -16.09 -7.74
CA LEU A 112 24.98 -15.22 -6.65
C LEU A 112 25.99 -15.95 -5.76
N ASP A 113 26.86 -15.18 -5.10
CA ASP A 113 27.74 -15.64 -4.04
C ASP A 113 26.91 -16.19 -2.85
N PRO A 114 27.29 -17.34 -2.27
CA PRO A 114 26.50 -18.04 -1.26
C PRO A 114 26.56 -17.46 0.15
N VAL A 115 27.35 -16.41 0.40
CA VAL A 115 27.65 -15.92 1.76
C VAL A 115 27.54 -14.39 1.86
N ILE A 116 28.03 -13.67 0.86
CA ILE A 116 28.18 -12.22 0.91
C ILE A 116 26.82 -11.52 0.98
N ASN A 117 26.70 -10.56 1.90
CA ASN A 117 25.52 -9.73 2.10
C ASN A 117 24.23 -10.54 2.32
N ALA A 118 24.29 -11.71 2.96
CA ALA A 118 23.12 -12.59 3.12
C ALA A 118 21.91 -11.87 3.74
N ASP A 119 22.12 -11.03 4.75
CA ASP A 119 21.04 -10.29 5.43
C ASP A 119 20.45 -9.14 4.61
N ASN A 120 21.15 -8.68 3.56
CA ASN A 120 20.66 -7.62 2.66
C ASN A 120 19.69 -8.21 1.62
N MET A 121 18.54 -8.68 2.09
CA MET A 121 17.57 -9.40 1.28
C MET A 121 16.70 -8.49 0.40
N GLU A 122 16.43 -7.26 0.84
CA GLU A 122 15.47 -6.38 0.15
C GLU A 122 15.84 -6.10 -1.31
N PRO A 123 17.11 -5.77 -1.65
CA PRO A 123 17.49 -5.56 -3.05
C PRO A 123 17.35 -6.84 -3.88
N ARG A 124 17.62 -8.02 -3.30
CA ARG A 124 17.47 -9.31 -3.99
C ARG A 124 16.02 -9.58 -4.35
N ILE A 125 15.10 -9.34 -3.41
CA ILE A 125 13.66 -9.49 -3.65
C ILE A 125 13.22 -8.50 -4.74
N SER A 126 13.58 -7.23 -4.60
CA SER A 126 13.17 -6.18 -5.54
C SER A 126 13.62 -6.48 -6.98
N VAL A 127 14.90 -6.76 -7.19
CA VAL A 127 15.44 -6.99 -8.54
C VAL A 127 14.85 -8.26 -9.18
N LEU A 128 14.67 -9.32 -8.39
CA LEU A 128 14.10 -10.58 -8.90
C LEU A 128 12.63 -10.40 -9.30
N CYS A 129 11.86 -9.65 -8.51
CA CYS A 129 10.51 -9.23 -8.87
C CYS A 129 10.51 -8.45 -10.19
N ASP A 130 11.28 -7.36 -10.28
CA ASP A 130 11.32 -6.47 -11.44
C ASP A 130 11.72 -7.23 -12.73
N LEU A 131 12.67 -8.17 -12.62
CA LEU A 131 13.08 -9.02 -13.72
C LEU A 131 11.92 -9.89 -14.22
N LEU A 132 11.24 -10.58 -13.32
CA LEU A 132 10.16 -11.50 -13.67
C LEU A 132 8.97 -10.72 -14.24
N GLU A 133 8.56 -9.62 -13.62
CA GLU A 133 7.47 -8.77 -14.12
C GLU A 133 7.70 -8.34 -15.56
N ARG A 134 8.87 -7.76 -15.82
CA ARG A 134 9.23 -7.27 -17.16
C ARG A 134 9.25 -8.41 -18.18
N LYS A 135 9.90 -9.52 -17.85
CA LYS A 135 10.11 -10.63 -18.79
C LYS A 135 8.84 -11.45 -19.05
N LEU A 136 7.95 -11.55 -18.08
CA LEU A 136 6.66 -12.22 -18.24
C LEU A 136 5.66 -11.32 -19.01
N ALA A 137 5.66 -10.01 -18.74
CA ALA A 137 4.81 -9.05 -19.44
C ALA A 137 5.20 -8.88 -20.93
N GLU A 138 6.49 -8.78 -21.25
CA GLU A 138 7.00 -8.76 -22.64
C GLU A 138 6.47 -9.94 -23.48
N ARG A 139 6.18 -11.07 -22.82
CA ARG A 139 5.74 -12.30 -23.45
C ARG A 139 4.22 -12.39 -23.63
N GLY A 140 3.45 -11.96 -22.62
CA GLY A 140 1.98 -11.87 -22.74
C GLY A 140 1.54 -11.05 -23.97
N SER A 141 2.26 -9.96 -24.25
CA SER A 141 1.99 -9.09 -25.41
C SER A 141 2.41 -9.66 -26.77
N SER A 142 3.23 -10.71 -26.81
CA SER A 142 3.64 -11.38 -28.06
C SER A 142 2.78 -12.59 -28.39
N ASP A 143 2.24 -13.27 -27.38
CA ASP A 143 1.31 -14.39 -27.55
C ASP A 143 -0.13 -13.89 -27.92
N GLU A 144 -0.57 -12.71 -27.45
CA GLU A 144 -1.85 -12.09 -27.84
C GLU A 144 -1.94 -11.69 -29.34
N LYS A 145 -0.81 -11.53 -30.02
CA LYS A 145 -0.78 -11.25 -31.47
C LYS A 145 -1.01 -12.49 -32.35
N VAL A 146 -1.05 -13.69 -31.78
CA VAL A 146 -1.20 -14.95 -32.54
C VAL A 146 -2.63 -15.50 -32.47
N GLU A 147 -3.42 -15.17 -31.45
CA GLU A 147 -4.76 -15.77 -31.25
C GLU A 147 -5.95 -14.95 -31.77
N THR A 148 -5.76 -13.74 -32.31
CA THR A 148 -6.86 -12.90 -32.84
C THR A 148 -7.26 -13.20 -34.28
N GLN A 149 -7.20 -14.46 -34.72
CA GLN A 149 -7.94 -14.95 -35.88
C GLN A 149 -8.47 -16.36 -35.65
N ASN A 150 -9.66 -16.46 -35.03
CA ASN A 150 -10.78 -17.30 -35.54
C ASN A 150 -12.04 -17.21 -34.65
N THR A 151 -13.03 -16.50 -35.19
CA THR A 151 -14.48 -16.82 -35.21
C THR A 151 -15.23 -17.22 -33.93
N SER A 152 -15.92 -16.23 -33.35
CA SER A 152 -17.39 -16.07 -33.34
C SER A 152 -18.33 -17.18 -32.80
N THR A 153 -19.15 -16.73 -31.83
CA THR A 153 -20.59 -17.00 -31.61
C THR A 153 -21.00 -18.18 -30.71
N SER A 154 -21.62 -17.88 -29.55
CA SER A 154 -23.04 -18.20 -29.29
C SER A 154 -23.51 -17.70 -27.92
N ALA A 155 -24.65 -17.02 -27.91
CA ALA A 155 -25.42 -16.65 -26.74
C ALA A 155 -26.20 -17.86 -26.20
N ASN A 156 -26.39 -17.94 -24.87
CA ASN A 156 -27.70 -18.23 -24.26
C ASN A 156 -27.70 -18.07 -22.72
N ASN A 157 -28.82 -17.50 -22.25
CA ASN A 157 -29.27 -17.29 -20.87
C ASN A 157 -29.30 -18.56 -20.00
N VAL A 158 -29.10 -18.43 -18.67
CA VAL A 158 -30.06 -18.87 -17.60
C VAL A 158 -29.79 -18.12 -16.27
N SER A 159 -30.82 -17.38 -15.83
CA SER A 159 -31.40 -17.24 -14.49
C SER A 159 -30.57 -17.36 -13.19
N SER A 160 -30.47 -16.23 -12.49
CA SER A 160 -30.82 -15.97 -11.07
C SER A 160 -30.80 -17.12 -10.04
N LYS A 161 -29.94 -16.97 -9.03
CA LYS A 161 -30.27 -17.31 -7.63
C LYS A 161 -29.51 -16.39 -6.68
N ALA A 162 -30.29 -15.66 -5.87
CA ALA A 162 -29.81 -14.86 -4.75
C ALA A 162 -29.11 -15.77 -3.74
N VAL A 163 -27.94 -15.33 -3.26
CA VAL A 163 -27.29 -15.88 -2.08
C VAL A 163 -27.29 -14.79 -1.02
N ILE A 164 -27.78 -15.21 0.14
CA ILE A 164 -28.11 -14.44 1.32
C ILE A 164 -26.81 -13.93 1.96
N ALA A 165 -26.87 -12.69 2.45
CA ALA A 165 -25.79 -12.01 3.16
C ALA A 165 -25.32 -12.82 4.37
N ASP A 166 -24.03 -13.13 4.38
CA ASP A 166 -23.30 -13.59 5.55
C ASP A 166 -22.61 -12.34 6.14
N THR A 167 -23.25 -11.71 7.13
CA THR A 167 -22.67 -10.56 7.84
C THR A 167 -21.61 -11.03 8.84
N ASN A 168 -20.49 -11.54 8.32
CA ASN A 168 -19.21 -11.36 8.97
C ASN A 168 -18.71 -9.98 8.55
N GLN A 169 -19.13 -8.94 9.28
CA GLN A 169 -18.64 -7.60 9.04
C GLN A 169 -17.16 -7.58 9.43
N THR A 170 -16.28 -7.64 8.43
CA THR A 170 -14.83 -7.52 8.62
C THR A 170 -14.57 -6.20 9.34
N LYS A 171 -14.00 -6.25 10.55
CA LYS A 171 -13.61 -5.05 11.29
C LYS A 171 -12.60 -4.26 10.46
N VAL A 172 -12.82 -2.95 10.37
CA VAL A 172 -11.98 -2.04 9.60
C VAL A 172 -10.79 -1.62 10.47
N SER A 173 -9.58 -1.60 9.92
CA SER A 173 -8.41 -1.08 10.62
C SER A 173 -8.25 0.43 10.43
N THR A 174 -7.43 1.06 11.26
CA THR A 174 -7.13 2.50 11.12
C THR A 174 -6.42 2.82 9.81
N ASP A 175 -5.55 1.92 9.34
CA ASP A 175 -4.88 2.09 8.05
C ASP A 175 -5.87 1.98 6.88
N ASP A 176 -6.88 1.12 6.97
CA ASP A 176 -7.96 1.07 5.98
C ASP A 176 -8.73 2.39 5.93
N LEU A 177 -9.07 2.94 7.10
CA LEU A 177 -9.75 4.24 7.21
C LEU A 177 -8.88 5.39 6.68
N PHE A 178 -7.59 5.39 6.99
CA PHE A 178 -6.67 6.40 6.50
C PHE A 178 -6.54 6.34 4.98
N ASN A 179 -6.34 5.16 4.42
CA ASN A 179 -6.27 4.96 2.97
C ASN A 179 -7.60 5.30 2.29
N LEU A 180 -8.74 5.09 2.95
CA LEU A 180 -10.05 5.46 2.42
C LEU A 180 -10.25 6.98 2.31
N HIS A 181 -9.66 7.77 3.20
CA HIS A 181 -10.00 9.20 3.33
C HIS A 181 -8.86 10.19 3.06
N ALA A 182 -7.59 9.75 3.12
CA ALA A 182 -6.43 10.65 3.05
C ALA A 182 -6.39 11.51 1.79
N ALA A 183 -6.68 10.94 0.62
CA ALA A 183 -6.62 11.66 -0.64
C ALA A 183 -7.71 12.73 -0.78
N THR A 184 -8.96 12.42 -0.43
CA THR A 184 -10.04 13.42 -0.41
C THR A 184 -9.80 14.49 0.63
N ALA A 185 -9.32 14.14 1.82
CA ALA A 185 -8.96 15.13 2.82
C ALA A 185 -7.81 16.03 2.34
N TYR A 186 -6.80 15.47 1.68
CA TYR A 186 -5.70 16.25 1.10
C TYR A 186 -6.16 17.20 -0.02
N GLU A 187 -7.05 16.74 -0.90
CA GLU A 187 -7.71 17.57 -1.91
C GLU A 187 -8.48 18.74 -1.28
N GLN A 188 -9.29 18.45 -0.28
CA GLN A 188 -10.05 19.44 0.48
C GLN A 188 -9.14 20.49 1.13
N GLN A 189 -8.01 20.07 1.71
CA GLN A 189 -7.04 21.00 2.30
C GLN A 189 -6.43 21.92 1.24
N ASN A 190 -6.11 21.41 0.04
CA ASN A 190 -5.61 22.25 -1.06
C ASN A 190 -6.68 23.27 -1.51
N HIS A 191 -7.92 22.83 -1.67
CA HIS A 191 -9.03 23.73 -2.03
C HIS A 191 -9.26 24.82 -0.99
N CYS A 192 -9.25 24.45 0.29
CA CYS A 192 -9.41 25.39 1.39
C CYS A 192 -8.25 26.39 1.47
N ALA A 193 -7.02 25.94 1.20
CA ALA A 193 -5.87 26.82 1.14
C ALA A 193 -6.02 27.90 0.05
N GLU A 194 -6.60 27.58 -1.10
CA GLU A 194 -6.90 28.56 -2.16
C GLU A 194 -7.94 29.59 -1.72
N ILE A 195 -9.00 29.16 -1.02
CA ILE A 195 -10.07 30.04 -0.51
C ILE A 195 -9.53 30.99 0.57
N ILE A 196 -8.75 30.46 1.51
CA ILE A 196 -8.20 31.21 2.63
C ILE A 196 -7.13 32.17 2.15
N GLY A 197 -6.18 31.70 1.32
CA GLY A 197 -4.99 32.44 0.93
C GLY A 197 -4.13 32.78 2.14
N ASP A 198 -3.62 34.02 2.20
CA ASP A 198 -2.73 34.49 3.29
C ASP A 198 -3.48 35.06 4.50
N LYS A 199 -4.81 34.85 4.60
CA LYS A 199 -5.61 35.40 5.69
C LYS A 199 -5.19 34.79 7.03
N LYS A 200 -5.07 35.65 8.05
CA LYS A 200 -4.82 35.23 9.43
C LYS A 200 -6.07 34.59 10.02
N TRP A 201 -5.84 33.60 10.88
CA TRP A 201 -6.93 32.95 11.59
C TRP A 201 -7.17 33.56 12.98
N ASP A 202 -8.42 33.49 13.44
CA ASP A 202 -8.84 33.77 14.81
C ASP A 202 -9.77 32.64 15.29
N PHE A 203 -9.50 32.10 16.47
CA PHE A 203 -10.18 30.92 17.00
C PHE A 203 -10.92 31.26 18.29
N ASN A 204 -12.23 31.02 18.29
CA ASN A 204 -13.08 31.21 19.45
C ASN A 204 -13.71 29.88 19.87
N LEU A 205 -13.16 29.28 20.93
CA LEU A 205 -13.66 28.02 21.48
C LEU A 205 -15.07 28.13 22.05
N LEU A 206 -15.43 29.27 22.66
CA LEU A 206 -16.73 29.44 23.31
C LEU A 206 -17.86 29.52 22.29
N ASP A 207 -17.61 30.23 21.19
CA ASP A 207 -18.58 30.37 20.11
C ASP A 207 -18.51 29.21 19.10
N GLY A 208 -17.49 28.35 19.20
CA GLY A 208 -17.31 27.21 18.30
C GLY A 208 -16.97 27.61 16.87
N ILE A 209 -16.17 28.68 16.71
CA ILE A 209 -15.94 29.34 15.43
C ILE A 209 -14.43 29.47 15.15
N LEU A 210 -14.07 29.24 13.89
CA LEU A 210 -12.78 29.62 13.31
C LEU A 210 -13.00 30.66 12.21
N ARG A 211 -12.29 31.77 12.29
CA ARG A 211 -12.34 32.88 11.32
C ARG A 211 -11.06 32.95 10.53
N PHE A 212 -11.15 33.35 9.27
CA PHE A 212 -10.01 33.72 8.42
C PHE A 212 -10.26 35.10 7.81
N GLY A 213 -9.56 36.12 8.30
CA GLY A 213 -9.87 37.51 7.98
C GLY A 213 -11.28 37.90 8.46
N GLU A 214 -11.94 38.83 7.74
CA GLU A 214 -13.28 39.32 8.10
C GLU A 214 -14.43 38.59 7.37
N GLU A 215 -14.12 37.83 6.31
CA GLU A 215 -15.12 37.32 5.37
C GLU A 215 -15.45 35.84 5.56
N ILE A 216 -14.51 35.07 6.13
CA ILE A 216 -14.63 33.62 6.24
C ILE A 216 -14.80 33.27 7.71
N GLU A 217 -15.98 32.80 8.05
CA GLU A 217 -16.32 32.30 9.37
C GLU A 217 -16.88 30.88 9.20
N VAL A 218 -16.28 29.91 9.90
CA VAL A 218 -16.70 28.51 9.82
C VAL A 218 -16.94 27.91 11.20
N PRO A 219 -18.00 27.10 11.37
CA PRO A 219 -18.21 26.37 12.62
C PRO A 219 -17.16 25.26 12.76
N ILE A 220 -16.86 24.88 14.00
CA ILE A 220 -15.86 23.84 14.27
C ILE A 220 -16.38 22.70 15.13
N GLN A 221 -15.69 21.58 15.03
CA GLN A 221 -15.71 20.46 15.96
C GLN A 221 -14.27 20.22 16.42
N ILE A 222 -14.09 19.96 17.72
CA ILE A 222 -12.79 19.67 18.32
C ILE A 222 -12.55 18.16 18.22
N LEU A 223 -11.50 17.76 17.48
CA LEU A 223 -11.10 16.36 17.41
C LEU A 223 -10.28 15.94 18.63
N GLY A 224 -9.27 16.74 18.95
CA GLY A 224 -8.29 16.42 19.96
C GLY A 224 -7.13 17.40 19.95
N THR A 225 -6.21 17.16 20.87
CA THR A 225 -5.08 18.05 21.12
C THR A 225 -3.77 17.26 21.16
N TYR A 226 -2.74 17.81 20.53
CA TYR A 226 -1.39 17.31 20.64
C TYR A 226 -0.55 18.26 21.50
N SER A 227 0.11 17.72 22.53
CA SER A 227 1.09 18.46 23.32
C SER A 227 2.51 18.06 22.90
N PRO A 228 3.26 18.92 22.19
CA PRO A 228 4.65 18.64 21.84
C PRO A 228 5.54 18.45 23.07
N LYS A 229 5.25 19.18 24.15
CA LYS A 229 6.00 19.08 25.42
C LYS A 229 5.77 17.75 26.13
N GLN A 230 4.51 17.29 26.19
CA GLN A 230 4.18 16.03 26.87
C GLN A 230 4.32 14.81 25.97
N LYS A 231 4.42 15.01 24.64
CA LYS A 231 4.39 13.96 23.63
C LYS A 231 3.15 13.09 23.79
N THR A 232 1.99 13.75 23.84
CA THR A 232 0.72 13.07 24.01
C THR A 232 -0.35 13.65 23.11
N TRP A 233 -1.16 12.76 22.55
CA TRP A 233 -2.46 13.07 21.97
C TRP A 233 -3.55 12.90 23.04
N LEU A 234 -4.48 13.86 23.13
CA LEU A 234 -5.65 13.80 24.00
C LEU A 234 -6.90 14.05 23.15
N TRP A 235 -7.77 13.05 23.03
CA TRP A 235 -9.02 13.16 22.30
C TRP A 235 -9.96 14.19 22.93
N GLY A 236 -10.74 14.89 22.11
CA GLY A 236 -11.70 15.89 22.58
C GLY A 236 -12.69 15.32 23.61
N TRP A 237 -13.24 14.13 23.34
CA TRP A 237 -14.16 13.43 24.25
C TRP A 237 -13.50 13.02 25.58
N GLY A 238 -12.17 12.89 25.61
CA GLY A 238 -11.39 12.59 26.82
C GLY A 238 -10.94 13.85 27.57
N ASN A 239 -11.13 15.04 27.01
CA ASN A 239 -10.63 16.29 27.54
C ASN A 239 -11.66 17.02 28.44
N THR A 240 -11.98 16.39 29.57
CA THR A 240 -13.02 16.90 30.51
C THR A 240 -12.58 18.11 31.34
N GLN A 241 -11.29 18.47 31.33
CA GLN A 241 -10.74 19.54 32.18
C GLN A 241 -10.60 20.88 31.45
N SER A 242 -10.71 20.91 30.11
CA SER A 242 -10.56 22.14 29.33
C SER A 242 -11.85 22.93 29.11
N GLY A 243 -13.00 22.44 29.60
CA GLY A 243 -14.28 23.13 29.45
C GLY A 243 -14.74 23.25 28.00
N ILE A 244 -14.42 22.27 27.15
CA ILE A 244 -14.90 22.21 25.78
C ILE A 244 -16.43 21.95 25.82
N PRO A 245 -17.26 22.79 25.18
CA PRO A 245 -18.70 22.53 25.09
C PRO A 245 -18.99 21.19 24.41
N ASP A 246 -19.95 20.42 24.94
CA ASP A 246 -20.29 19.07 24.44
C ASP A 246 -20.73 19.09 22.96
N GLU A 247 -21.34 20.19 22.51
CA GLU A 247 -21.74 20.39 21.11
C GLU A 247 -20.57 20.48 20.12
N LEU A 248 -19.36 20.74 20.60
CA LEU A 248 -18.14 20.76 19.79
C LEU A 248 -17.43 19.40 19.74
N LEU A 249 -17.99 18.35 20.36
CA LEU A 249 -17.36 17.04 20.48
C LEU A 249 -17.97 15.96 19.57
N SER A 250 -18.88 16.32 18.66
CA SER A 250 -19.58 15.35 17.80
C SER A 250 -18.60 14.48 17.00
N THR A 251 -17.64 15.10 16.30
CA THR A 251 -16.64 14.34 15.51
C THR A 251 -15.75 13.46 16.39
N ALA A 252 -15.30 13.96 17.55
CA ALA A 252 -14.49 13.15 18.47
C ALA A 252 -15.28 11.94 19.01
N ASN A 253 -16.56 12.13 19.34
CA ASN A 253 -17.43 11.06 19.79
C ASN A 253 -17.68 10.03 18.68
N GLN A 254 -17.89 10.45 17.42
CA GLN A 254 -18.01 9.55 16.27
C GLN A 254 -16.76 8.69 16.08
N MET A 255 -15.55 9.28 16.23
CA MET A 255 -14.30 8.52 16.18
C MET A 255 -14.22 7.47 17.30
N ARG A 256 -14.65 7.82 18.52
CA ARG A 256 -14.70 6.88 19.64
C ARG A 256 -15.69 5.74 19.39
N GLU A 257 -16.87 6.05 18.89
CA GLU A 257 -17.90 5.06 18.53
C GLU A 257 -17.40 4.12 17.43
N LEU A 258 -16.74 4.65 16.41
CA LEU A 258 -16.09 3.86 15.35
C LEU A 258 -15.01 2.95 15.92
N GLY A 259 -14.23 3.45 16.89
CA GLY A 259 -13.22 2.67 17.58
C GLY A 259 -13.79 1.51 18.39
N ILE A 260 -14.90 1.74 19.10
CA ILE A 260 -15.61 0.68 19.83
C ILE A 260 -16.19 -0.36 18.86
N ALA A 261 -16.75 0.08 17.73
CA ALA A 261 -17.36 -0.82 16.75
C ALA A 261 -16.34 -1.73 16.05
N ASN A 262 -15.09 -1.27 15.89
CA ASN A 262 -14.05 -1.96 15.14
C ASN A 262 -12.86 -2.47 15.99
N ASP A 263 -12.93 -2.36 17.33
CA ASP A 263 -11.84 -2.65 18.26
C ASP A 263 -10.54 -1.88 17.97
N ILE A 264 -10.65 -0.61 17.60
CA ILE A 264 -9.50 0.28 17.37
C ILE A 264 -9.15 0.98 18.70
N GLU A 265 -8.18 0.42 19.43
CA GLU A 265 -7.78 0.88 20.76
C GLU A 265 -7.41 2.38 20.76
N GLU A 266 -6.67 2.85 19.76
CA GLU A 266 -6.20 4.24 19.68
C GLU A 266 -7.34 5.28 19.57
N PHE A 267 -8.56 4.88 19.21
CA PHE A 267 -9.72 5.79 19.21
C PHE A 267 -10.51 5.76 20.52
N THR A 268 -10.25 4.77 21.38
CA THR A 268 -11.00 4.51 22.62
C THR A 268 -10.19 4.81 23.88
N VAL A 269 -8.88 5.01 23.76
CA VAL A 269 -8.00 5.47 24.84
C VAL A 269 -7.97 7.01 24.84
N PRO A 270 -8.36 7.70 25.93
CA PRO A 270 -8.54 9.16 25.92
C PRO A 270 -7.22 9.91 25.67
N LYS A 271 -6.13 9.43 26.27
CA LYS A 271 -4.80 10.05 26.20
C LYS A 271 -3.76 9.02 25.79
N ILE A 272 -3.02 9.31 24.73
CA ILE A 272 -2.05 8.40 24.10
C ILE A 272 -0.68 9.05 24.14
N SER A 273 0.34 8.29 24.53
CA SER A 273 1.74 8.71 24.44
C SER A 273 2.24 8.48 23.02
N ILE A 274 2.71 9.55 22.36
CA ILE A 274 3.16 9.52 20.97
C ILE A 274 4.22 10.59 20.72
N GLU A 275 5.33 10.19 20.10
CA GLU A 275 6.53 11.02 19.93
C GLU A 275 6.35 12.15 18.90
N THR A 276 5.55 11.89 17.86
CA THR A 276 5.28 12.81 16.76
C THR A 276 3.81 13.19 16.73
N ASP A 277 3.52 14.39 16.24
CA ASP A 277 2.15 14.89 16.12
C ASP A 277 1.31 14.02 15.16
N PRO A 278 0.30 13.27 15.64
CA PRO A 278 -0.54 12.43 14.79
C PRO A 278 -1.74 13.17 14.23
N GLY A 279 -1.92 14.46 14.54
CA GLY A 279 -3.23 15.08 14.36
C GLY A 279 -3.65 15.20 12.89
N HIS A 280 -2.74 15.34 11.93
CA HIS A 280 -3.07 15.27 10.51
C HIS A 280 -3.63 13.89 10.12
N TYR A 281 -3.02 12.81 10.62
CA TYR A 281 -3.47 11.44 10.35
C TYR A 281 -4.89 11.22 10.89
N TYR A 282 -5.13 11.57 12.16
CA TYR A 282 -6.47 11.44 12.74
C TYR A 282 -7.50 12.39 12.12
N ALA A 283 -7.11 13.61 11.77
CA ALA A 283 -8.02 14.58 11.16
C ALA A 283 -8.43 14.17 9.75
N MET A 284 -7.54 13.57 8.95
CA MET A 284 -7.91 13.04 7.63
C MET A 284 -8.93 11.90 7.73
N ILE A 285 -8.75 10.98 8.69
CA ILE A 285 -9.74 9.93 8.95
C ILE A 285 -11.06 10.55 9.40
N ALA A 286 -11.01 11.44 10.40
CA ALA A 286 -12.18 12.07 10.97
C ALA A 286 -12.96 12.91 9.96
N SER A 287 -12.28 13.55 8.99
CA SER A 287 -12.94 14.29 7.91
C SER A 287 -13.84 13.38 7.08
N GLY A 288 -13.38 12.18 6.75
CA GLY A 288 -14.20 11.19 6.04
C GLY A 288 -15.35 10.64 6.88
N VAL A 289 -15.08 10.34 8.16
CA VAL A 289 -16.09 9.79 9.09
C VAL A 289 -17.23 10.77 9.35
N SER A 290 -16.91 12.05 9.56
CA SER A 290 -17.91 13.07 9.90
C SER A 290 -18.34 13.95 8.72
N ASN A 291 -17.92 13.63 7.50
CA ASN A 291 -18.12 14.45 6.29
C ASN A 291 -17.67 15.92 6.48
N ALA A 292 -16.53 16.13 7.14
CA ALA A 292 -15.96 17.47 7.27
C ALA A 292 -15.45 17.97 5.90
N THR A 293 -15.61 19.25 5.64
CA THR A 293 -15.10 19.91 4.44
C THR A 293 -13.64 20.32 4.56
N ALA A 294 -13.14 20.50 5.79
CA ALA A 294 -11.74 20.84 6.06
C ALA A 294 -11.36 20.56 7.52
N TYR A 295 -10.06 20.56 7.80
CA TYR A 295 -9.53 20.57 9.16
C TYR A 295 -8.36 21.54 9.33
N PHE A 296 -8.11 22.00 10.56
CA PHE A 296 -7.04 22.95 10.85
C PHE A 296 -6.33 22.61 12.16
N PRO A 297 -4.99 22.58 12.18
CA PRO A 297 -4.23 22.66 13.42
C PRO A 297 -4.19 24.12 13.90
N VAL A 298 -4.69 24.36 15.11
CA VAL A 298 -4.70 25.66 15.78
C VAL A 298 -3.71 25.61 16.93
N ASP A 299 -2.69 26.47 16.91
CA ASP A 299 -1.75 26.60 18.02
C ASP A 299 -2.35 27.47 19.13
N PHE A 300 -2.52 26.89 20.32
CA PHE A 300 -3.04 27.59 21.49
C PHE A 300 -2.21 27.23 22.73
N ASN A 301 -1.53 28.21 23.31
CA ASN A 301 -0.69 28.05 24.52
C ASN A 301 0.34 26.89 24.42
N GLY A 302 0.94 26.70 23.25
CA GLY A 302 1.95 25.66 23.01
C GLY A 302 1.39 24.23 22.88
N ILE A 303 0.07 24.10 22.72
CA ILE A 303 -0.64 22.88 22.37
C ILE A 303 -1.26 23.09 20.99
N LYS A 304 -1.25 22.06 20.15
CA LYS A 304 -1.98 22.06 18.88
C LYS A 304 -3.37 21.48 19.10
N ILE A 305 -4.40 22.20 18.70
CA ILE A 305 -5.80 21.77 18.72
C ILE A 305 -6.16 21.46 17.28
N TYR A 306 -6.62 20.24 17.00
CA TYR A 306 -7.13 19.89 15.68
C TYR A 306 -8.62 20.10 15.64
N VAL A 307 -9.05 21.00 14.77
CA VAL A 307 -10.46 21.34 14.55
C VAL A 307 -10.91 20.91 13.17
N LEU A 308 -12.16 20.47 13.04
CA LEU A 308 -12.78 20.13 11.77
C LEU A 308 -13.97 21.06 11.53
N THR A 309 -14.21 21.42 10.28
CA THR A 309 -15.37 22.22 9.87
C THR A 309 -16.16 21.47 8.81
N ASN A 310 -17.47 21.64 8.83
CA ASN A 310 -18.33 21.34 7.69
C ASN A 310 -19.04 22.65 7.30
N SER A 311 -18.57 23.28 6.22
CA SER A 311 -19.07 24.59 5.79
C SER A 311 -19.16 24.68 4.28
N GLU A 312 -20.30 25.15 3.78
CA GLU A 312 -20.55 25.45 2.36
C GLU A 312 -19.60 26.53 1.80
N LEU A 313 -18.99 27.35 2.66
CA LEU A 313 -17.97 28.31 2.24
C LEU A 313 -16.67 27.63 1.76
N MET A 314 -16.41 26.42 2.26
CA MET A 314 -15.22 25.62 1.99
C MET A 314 -15.53 24.37 1.15
N ALA A 315 -16.80 24.09 0.91
CA ALA A 315 -17.23 22.95 0.13
C ALA A 315 -16.91 23.15 -1.35
N LYS A 316 -16.33 22.13 -1.95
CA LYS A 316 -16.11 22.08 -3.39
C LYS A 316 -17.46 21.94 -4.12
N LYS A 317 -17.66 22.78 -5.14
CA LYS A 317 -18.95 22.90 -5.87
C LYS A 317 -18.99 22.16 -7.20
N GLU A 318 -17.84 21.82 -7.74
CA GLU A 318 -17.70 21.23 -9.07
C GLU A 318 -16.93 19.91 -9.02
N GLU A 319 -17.07 19.09 -10.05
CA GLU A 319 -16.28 17.87 -10.22
C GLU A 319 -14.78 18.21 -10.38
N THR A 320 -13.88 17.39 -9.81
CA THR A 320 -12.44 17.64 -9.96
C THR A 320 -12.01 17.25 -11.37
N PRO A 321 -11.36 18.14 -12.14
CA PRO A 321 -10.75 17.76 -13.42
C PRO A 321 -9.71 16.65 -13.23
N THR A 322 -9.69 15.67 -14.12
CA THR A 322 -8.77 14.50 -14.03
C THR A 322 -7.30 14.88 -13.79
N PRO A 323 -6.72 15.89 -14.46
CA PRO A 323 -5.33 16.31 -14.19
C PRO A 323 -5.10 16.76 -12.74
N ILE A 324 -6.10 17.38 -12.10
CA ILE A 324 -6.03 17.82 -10.70
C ILE A 324 -6.17 16.63 -9.75
N VAL A 325 -7.01 15.64 -10.08
CA VAL A 325 -7.07 14.37 -9.33
C VAL A 325 -5.69 13.71 -9.31
N ILE A 326 -5.04 13.60 -10.47
CA ILE A 326 -3.71 12.99 -10.61
C ILE A 326 -2.63 13.76 -9.84
N SER A 327 -2.58 15.09 -10.01
CA SER A 327 -1.57 15.92 -9.33
C SER A 327 -1.75 15.93 -7.82
N THR A 328 -3.00 15.96 -7.33
CA THR A 328 -3.35 15.88 -5.91
C THR A 328 -2.87 14.57 -5.31
N PHE A 329 -3.16 13.45 -5.96
CA PHE A 329 -2.70 12.14 -5.48
C PHE A 329 -1.18 12.04 -5.47
N THR A 330 -0.51 12.59 -6.49
CA THR A 330 0.96 12.65 -6.55
C THR A 330 1.55 13.47 -5.40
N GLY A 331 0.93 14.60 -5.05
CA GLY A 331 1.32 15.42 -3.90
C GLY A 331 1.12 14.70 -2.57
N LEU A 332 0.02 13.96 -2.41
CA LEU A 332 -0.25 13.15 -1.23
C LEU A 332 0.85 12.11 -1.00
N ILE A 333 1.15 11.26 -1.97
CA ILE A 333 2.13 10.17 -1.80
C ILE A 333 3.56 10.68 -1.62
N ALA A 334 3.84 11.92 -2.01
CA ALA A 334 5.12 12.59 -1.76
C ALA A 334 5.23 13.14 -0.33
N SER A 335 4.10 13.37 0.35
CA SER A 335 4.03 14.02 1.66
C SER A 335 3.62 13.09 2.80
N MET A 336 2.94 11.97 2.48
CA MET A 336 2.38 11.06 3.47
C MET A 336 2.62 9.59 3.08
N ASN A 337 2.76 8.75 4.10
CA ASN A 337 2.88 7.31 3.93
C ASN A 337 1.48 6.68 3.84
N VAL A 338 1.02 6.40 2.62
CA VAL A 338 -0.26 5.73 2.34
C VAL A 338 -0.01 4.44 1.55
N SER A 339 -0.96 3.51 1.54
CA SER A 339 -0.97 2.43 0.55
C SER A 339 -1.40 3.01 -0.79
N HIS A 340 -0.47 3.17 -1.75
CA HIS A 340 -0.78 3.93 -2.97
C HIS A 340 -1.95 3.28 -3.73
N LYS A 341 -1.97 1.95 -3.88
CA LYS A 341 -3.03 1.26 -4.63
C LYS A 341 -4.40 1.35 -3.95
N SER A 342 -4.48 1.05 -2.65
CA SER A 342 -5.74 1.12 -1.91
C SER A 342 -6.27 2.55 -1.85
N CYS A 343 -5.39 3.51 -1.56
CA CYS A 343 -5.74 4.92 -1.46
C CYS A 343 -6.16 5.51 -2.82
N LEU A 344 -5.43 5.22 -3.91
CA LEU A 344 -5.82 5.68 -5.24
C LEU A 344 -7.17 5.09 -5.67
N THR A 345 -7.41 3.81 -5.37
CA THR A 345 -8.68 3.14 -5.69
C THR A 345 -9.84 3.83 -4.98
N ALA A 346 -9.72 4.08 -3.68
CA ALA A 346 -10.72 4.80 -2.91
C ALA A 346 -10.97 6.21 -3.48
N TYR A 347 -9.88 6.94 -3.75
CA TYR A 347 -9.94 8.32 -4.21
C TYR A 347 -10.58 8.47 -5.60
N LEU A 348 -10.26 7.57 -6.53
CA LEU A 348 -10.87 7.55 -7.86
C LEU A 348 -12.36 7.22 -7.79
N ASN A 349 -12.76 6.24 -6.97
CA ASN A 349 -14.17 5.94 -6.74
C ASN A 349 -14.93 7.15 -6.15
N GLN A 350 -14.33 7.84 -5.18
CA GLN A 350 -14.90 9.05 -4.57
C GLN A 350 -15.00 10.24 -5.55
N ASN A 351 -14.15 10.27 -6.56
CA ASN A 351 -14.19 11.23 -7.66
C ASN A 351 -15.06 10.78 -8.85
N GLY A 352 -15.87 9.74 -8.68
CA GLY A 352 -16.84 9.29 -9.68
C GLY A 352 -16.27 8.42 -10.80
N PHE A 353 -15.03 7.96 -10.68
CA PHE A 353 -14.48 6.99 -11.63
C PHE A 353 -14.93 5.57 -11.27
N ALA A 354 -15.34 4.81 -12.29
CA ALA A 354 -15.49 3.37 -12.19
C ALA A 354 -14.10 2.74 -12.31
N VAL A 355 -13.58 2.20 -11.20
CA VAL A 355 -12.30 1.49 -11.18
C VAL A 355 -12.48 0.06 -11.66
N GLU A 356 -11.75 -0.30 -12.72
CA GLU A 356 -11.69 -1.64 -13.29
C GLU A 356 -10.37 -2.33 -12.89
N PRO A 357 -10.40 -3.62 -12.51
CA PRO A 357 -9.18 -4.39 -12.27
C PRO A 357 -8.35 -4.51 -13.54
N ALA A 358 -7.06 -4.14 -13.47
CA ALA A 358 -6.10 -4.28 -14.56
C ALA A 358 -4.84 -5.01 -14.09
N GLY A 359 -5.01 -6.20 -13.49
CA GLY A 359 -3.92 -6.96 -12.85
C GLY A 359 -3.35 -6.22 -11.64
N ASN A 360 -2.02 -6.02 -11.61
CA ASN A 360 -1.40 -5.19 -10.57
C ASN A 360 -1.69 -3.69 -10.75
N ASN A 361 -2.13 -3.28 -11.93
CA ASN A 361 -2.40 -1.91 -12.29
C ASN A 361 -3.86 -1.55 -12.09
N LEU A 362 -4.17 -0.29 -12.31
CA LEU A 362 -5.52 0.23 -12.20
C LEU A 362 -5.87 0.99 -13.48
N MET A 363 -7.05 0.68 -14.02
CA MET A 363 -7.72 1.49 -15.02
C MET A 363 -8.99 2.05 -14.39
N ALA A 364 -9.26 3.34 -14.56
CA ALA A 364 -10.49 3.94 -14.07
C ALA A 364 -11.10 4.83 -15.14
N LYS A 365 -12.43 4.79 -15.25
CA LYS A 365 -13.17 5.50 -16.28
C LYS A 365 -14.22 6.41 -15.68
N ARG A 366 -14.31 7.64 -16.16
CA ARG A 366 -15.37 8.59 -15.83
C ARG A 366 -15.76 9.32 -17.10
N ASN A 367 -17.00 9.13 -17.56
CA ASN A 367 -17.46 9.65 -18.85
C ASN A 367 -16.53 9.21 -20.01
N ASN A 368 -15.85 10.16 -20.66
CA ASN A 368 -14.86 9.90 -21.73
C ASN A 368 -13.41 10.01 -21.23
N GLU A 369 -13.20 10.22 -19.92
CA GLU A 369 -11.88 10.33 -19.30
C GLU A 369 -11.44 8.95 -18.78
N GLU A 370 -10.16 8.64 -18.99
CA GLU A 370 -9.54 7.42 -18.48
C GLU A 370 -8.32 7.78 -17.63
N VAL A 371 -8.13 7.08 -16.51
CA VAL A 371 -6.94 7.15 -15.67
C VAL A 371 -6.30 5.78 -15.64
N PHE A 372 -5.02 5.72 -16.00
CA PHE A 372 -4.21 4.53 -15.94
C PHE A 372 -3.08 4.71 -14.92
N ALA A 373 -3.01 3.81 -13.94
CA ALA A 373 -2.01 3.82 -12.88
C ALA A 373 -1.23 2.51 -12.86
N LEU A 374 0.09 2.62 -12.98
CA LEU A 374 1.06 1.53 -12.88
C LEU A 374 1.60 1.45 -11.47
N PHE A 375 1.62 0.25 -10.90
CA PHE A 375 2.22 -0.01 -9.59
C PHE A 375 3.33 -1.05 -9.71
N ASN A 376 4.32 -0.95 -8.84
CA ASN A 376 5.23 -2.08 -8.60
C ASN A 376 4.54 -3.14 -7.71
N LEU A 377 5.14 -4.31 -7.53
CA LEU A 377 4.55 -5.37 -6.69
C LEU A 377 4.39 -5.02 -5.21
N LYS A 378 5.10 -4.01 -4.70
CA LYS A 378 4.90 -3.50 -3.34
C LYS A 378 3.64 -2.62 -3.22
N GLY A 379 2.93 -2.42 -4.32
CA GLY A 379 1.74 -1.55 -4.39
C GLY A 379 2.08 -0.07 -4.47
N ASN A 380 3.35 0.30 -4.71
CA ASN A 380 3.77 1.68 -4.87
C ASN A 380 3.57 2.14 -6.31
N LEU A 381 2.89 3.28 -6.46
CA LEU A 381 2.69 3.94 -7.74
C LEU A 381 4.03 4.25 -8.44
N MET A 382 4.18 3.75 -9.67
CA MET A 382 5.31 4.04 -10.57
C MET A 382 4.96 5.14 -11.57
N LYS A 383 3.73 5.12 -12.08
CA LYS A 383 3.26 6.07 -13.09
C LYS A 383 1.74 6.21 -13.02
N ILE A 384 1.23 7.41 -13.24
CA ILE A 384 -0.19 7.70 -13.40
C ILE A 384 -0.37 8.65 -14.57
N THR A 385 -1.32 8.34 -15.46
CA THR A 385 -1.60 9.11 -16.69
C THR A 385 -3.07 9.12 -17.01
N ASN A 386 -3.53 10.14 -17.71
CA ASN A 386 -4.85 10.18 -18.34
C ASN A 386 -4.76 10.19 -19.88
N ASN A 387 -5.89 9.94 -20.54
CA ASN A 387 -6.04 10.01 -22.01
C ASN A 387 -6.12 11.45 -22.56
#